data_AF-A0A087TCZ6-F1
#
_entry.id   AF-A0A087TCZ6-F1
#
_cell.length_a   1.000
_cell.length_b   1.000
_cell.length_c   1.000
_cell.angle_alpha   90.00
_cell.angle_beta   90.00
_cell.angle_gamma   90.00
#
_symmetry.space_group_name_H-M   'P 1'
#
loop_
_entity.id
_entity.type
_entity.pdbx_description
1 polymer ?
#
loop_
_entity_poly.entity_id
_entity_poly.type
_entity_poly.pdbx_seq_one_letter_code
_entity_poly.pdbx_strand_id
1 'polypeptide(L)'
;MMVSTMIWLLLGAFFLSSEISDVSSCSCMYSHPQEHYCVADFVAVLKVKSRGKGDGAITAYHIKVKKEFKMTEKARRALSQGLIWTSNHEAACGVSLHSTRYLIAGRIRGEKPFVSLCHFIQEWPKLSAKQKKGFRKLYQQGCRCKVRMPGYVKNVREPYCLWDTFRGKSDCQGLYSLCVPTVQNRNGTETCSWVSTSQYRRCMKERKHERDREP
;
A
#
# COMPACT_ATOMS: atom_id res chain seq x y z
N MET A 1 28.57 18.41 -54.01
CA MET A 1 28.80 18.64 -52.56
C MET A 1 27.51 18.74 -51.75
N MET A 2 26.48 19.49 -52.19
CA MET A 2 25.19 19.62 -51.48
C MET A 2 24.41 18.31 -51.23
N VAL A 3 24.45 17.35 -52.17
CA VAL A 3 23.67 16.10 -52.06
C VAL A 3 24.24 15.16 -50.99
N SER A 4 25.57 15.11 -50.86
CA SER A 4 26.24 14.29 -49.85
C SER A 4 25.96 14.80 -48.44
N THR A 5 26.00 16.12 -48.23
CA THR A 5 25.68 16.74 -46.93
C THR A 5 24.22 16.54 -46.52
N MET A 6 23.27 16.52 -47.47
CA MET A 6 21.86 16.22 -47.16
C MET A 6 21.65 14.75 -46.74
N ILE A 7 22.37 13.81 -47.35
CA ILE A 7 22.27 12.38 -47.00
C ILE A 7 22.79 12.12 -45.57
N TRP A 8 23.90 12.76 -45.19
CA TRP A 8 24.43 12.66 -43.82
C TRP A 8 23.52 13.31 -42.77
N LEU A 9 22.84 14.41 -43.11
CA LEU A 9 21.85 15.04 -42.22
C LEU A 9 20.58 14.17 -42.05
N LEU A 10 20.11 13.53 -43.11
CA LEU A 10 18.96 12.62 -43.07
C LEU A 10 19.29 11.32 -42.32
N LEU A 11 20.48 10.75 -42.50
CA LEU A 11 20.96 9.60 -41.74
C LEU A 11 21.18 9.93 -40.26
N GLY A 12 21.72 11.11 -39.95
CA GLY A 12 21.85 11.60 -38.57
C GLY A 12 20.51 11.79 -37.87
N ALA A 13 19.49 12.27 -38.59
CA ALA A 13 18.12 12.40 -38.06
C ALA A 13 17.41 11.04 -37.88
N PHE A 14 17.73 10.05 -38.72
CA PHE A 14 17.20 8.68 -38.60
C PHE A 14 17.82 7.93 -37.41
N PHE A 15 19.10 8.16 -37.10
CA PHE A 15 19.75 7.60 -35.91
C PHE A 15 19.32 8.27 -34.59
N LEU A 16 18.86 9.53 -34.61
CA LEU A 16 18.33 10.20 -33.41
C LEU A 16 16.88 9.85 -33.06
N SER A 17 16.15 9.14 -33.93
CA SER A 17 14.71 8.87 -33.76
C SER A 17 14.38 7.43 -33.32
N SER A 18 15.38 6.62 -32.98
CA SER A 18 15.18 5.28 -32.41
C SER A 18 15.48 5.28 -30.90
N GLU A 19 14.57 4.68 -30.13
CA GLU A 19 14.59 4.46 -28.66
C GLU A 19 13.89 5.52 -27.81
N ILE A 20 12.63 5.88 -28.14
CA ILE A 20 11.67 6.23 -27.07
C ILE A 20 11.23 4.90 -26.44
N SER A 21 12.06 4.34 -25.57
CA SER A 21 11.62 3.25 -24.70
C SER A 21 10.56 3.80 -23.75
N ASP A 22 9.36 3.24 -23.80
CA ASP A 22 8.24 3.59 -22.92
C ASP A 22 8.68 3.34 -21.46
N VAL A 23 9.09 4.38 -20.74
CA VAL A 23 9.50 4.26 -19.35
C VAL A 23 8.23 4.09 -18.53
N SER A 24 7.85 2.84 -18.28
CA SER A 24 6.77 2.53 -17.34
C SER A 24 7.23 2.91 -15.93
N SER A 25 6.77 4.06 -15.45
CA SER A 25 6.97 4.49 -14.07
C SER A 25 5.98 3.78 -13.13
N CYS A 26 6.42 3.40 -11.94
CA CYS A 26 5.54 2.84 -10.93
C CYS A 26 4.64 3.93 -10.35
N SER A 27 3.32 3.74 -10.44
CA SER A 27 2.34 4.57 -9.75
C SER A 27 1.39 3.70 -8.93
N CYS A 28 1.14 4.09 -7.69
CA CYS A 28 0.30 3.37 -6.75
C CYS A 28 -0.87 4.26 -6.30
N MET A 29 -2.07 3.69 -6.26
CA MET A 29 -3.20 4.36 -5.66
C MET A 29 -3.06 4.37 -4.13
N TYR A 30 -3.11 5.56 -3.52
CA TYR A 30 -3.03 5.71 -2.07
C TYR A 30 -4.18 4.95 -1.39
N SER A 31 -3.86 4.12 -0.39
CA SER A 31 -4.83 3.21 0.22
C SER A 31 -4.67 3.20 1.74
N HIS A 32 -5.79 3.21 2.45
CA HIS A 32 -5.79 3.21 3.91
C HIS A 32 -5.27 1.87 4.44
N PRO A 33 -4.57 1.81 5.59
CA PRO A 33 -4.04 0.55 6.15
C PRO A 33 -5.10 -0.57 6.29
N GLN A 34 -6.35 -0.19 6.58
CA GLN A 34 -7.49 -1.12 6.58
C GLN A 34 -7.73 -1.77 5.22
N GLU A 35 -7.72 -0.99 4.12
CA GLU A 35 -7.95 -1.53 2.77
C GLU A 35 -6.85 -2.54 2.41
N HIS A 36 -5.59 -2.20 2.71
CA HIS A 36 -4.47 -3.14 2.53
C HIS A 36 -4.68 -4.45 3.32
N TYR A 37 -5.14 -4.38 4.57
CA TYR A 37 -5.49 -5.57 5.35
C TYR A 37 -6.60 -6.40 4.68
N CYS A 38 -7.65 -5.73 4.21
CA CYS A 38 -8.83 -6.39 3.67
C CYS A 38 -8.55 -7.12 2.36
N VAL A 39 -7.72 -6.54 1.49
CA VAL A 39 -7.42 -7.11 0.17
C VAL A 39 -6.15 -7.98 0.10
N ALA A 40 -5.41 -8.10 1.21
CA ALA A 40 -4.19 -8.92 1.27
C ALA A 40 -4.50 -10.41 1.42
N ASP A 41 -3.68 -11.26 0.81
CA ASP A 41 -3.71 -12.71 1.03
C ASP A 41 -3.01 -13.10 2.34
N PHE A 42 -2.02 -12.29 2.75
CA PHE A 42 -1.37 -12.43 4.04
C PHE A 42 -1.09 -11.08 4.68
N VAL A 43 -1.20 -11.05 6.00
CA VAL A 43 -0.78 -9.96 6.86
C VAL A 43 0.05 -10.56 7.98
N ALA A 44 1.35 -10.28 7.98
CA ALA A 44 2.28 -10.89 8.92
C ALA A 44 3.41 -9.94 9.30
N VAL A 45 3.98 -10.18 10.48
CA VAL A 45 5.29 -9.62 10.83
C VAL A 45 6.35 -10.58 10.32
N LEU A 46 7.14 -10.12 9.34
CA LEU A 46 8.24 -10.88 8.76
C LEU A 46 9.56 -10.28 9.22
N LYS A 47 10.51 -11.14 9.61
CA LYS A 47 11.92 -10.75 9.76
C LYS A 47 12.64 -11.03 8.44
N VAL A 48 13.09 -9.99 7.76
CA VAL A 48 13.98 -10.10 6.60
C VAL A 48 15.38 -10.42 7.12
N LYS A 49 16.03 -11.40 6.51
CA LYS A 49 17.40 -11.83 6.87
C LYS A 49 18.41 -11.25 5.90
N SER A 50 18.27 -11.61 4.63
CA SER A 50 19.20 -11.27 3.54
C SER A 50 18.47 -11.25 2.20
N ARG A 51 19.09 -10.61 1.21
CA ARG A 51 18.69 -10.71 -0.20
C ARG A 51 19.01 -12.12 -0.70
N GLY A 52 18.06 -12.75 -1.37
CA GLY A 52 18.21 -14.05 -2.04
C GLY A 52 18.53 -13.89 -3.53
N LYS A 53 18.71 -15.02 -4.23
CA LYS A 53 18.93 -15.03 -5.68
C LYS A 53 17.63 -14.76 -6.44
N GLY A 54 17.69 -13.86 -7.41
CA GLY A 54 16.62 -13.55 -8.37
C GLY A 54 16.96 -14.03 -9.79
N ASP A 55 16.08 -13.80 -10.75
CA ASP A 55 16.21 -14.18 -12.17
C ASP A 55 16.42 -12.98 -13.09
N GLY A 56 17.01 -11.90 -12.56
CA GLY A 56 17.16 -10.63 -13.26
C GLY A 56 15.94 -9.73 -13.05
N ALA A 57 14.72 -10.19 -13.37
CA ALA A 57 13.50 -9.37 -13.31
C ALA A 57 12.90 -9.25 -11.89
N ILE A 58 13.03 -10.30 -11.08
CA ILE A 58 12.55 -10.30 -9.69
C ILE A 58 13.69 -10.52 -8.70
N THR A 59 13.56 -9.92 -7.52
CA THR A 59 14.45 -10.11 -6.38
C THR A 59 13.73 -10.91 -5.30
N ALA A 60 14.43 -11.90 -4.73
CA ALA A 60 13.98 -12.64 -3.56
C ALA A 60 14.59 -12.08 -2.28
N TYR A 61 13.92 -12.26 -1.15
CA TYR A 61 14.45 -12.04 0.19
C TYR A 61 14.18 -13.25 1.07
N HIS A 62 15.20 -13.70 1.82
CA HIS A 62 15.03 -14.72 2.84
C HIS A 62 14.33 -14.12 4.06
N ILE A 63 13.22 -14.72 4.46
CA ILE A 63 12.38 -14.24 5.55
C ILE A 63 12.14 -15.31 6.62
N LYS A 64 11.73 -14.86 7.79
CA LYS A 64 11.11 -15.70 8.83
C LYS A 64 9.81 -15.06 9.27
N VAL A 65 8.70 -15.78 9.14
CA VAL A 65 7.42 -15.36 9.72
C VAL A 65 7.57 -15.32 11.25
N LYS A 66 7.26 -14.17 11.85
CA LYS A 66 7.32 -13.97 13.30
C LYS A 66 5.95 -13.92 13.94
N LYS A 67 4.98 -13.32 13.25
CA LYS A 67 3.57 -13.25 13.68
C LYS A 67 2.68 -13.31 12.46
N GLU A 68 1.60 -14.07 12.56
CA GLU A 68 0.53 -14.16 11.56
C GLU A 68 -0.69 -13.41 12.08
N PHE A 69 -1.28 -12.55 11.26
CA PHE A 69 -2.53 -11.84 11.58
C PHE A 69 -3.64 -12.16 10.58
N LYS A 70 -3.28 -12.39 9.31
CA LYS A 70 -4.15 -12.90 8.26
C LYS A 70 -3.31 -13.81 7.36
N MET A 71 -3.83 -14.96 6.98
CA MET A 71 -3.11 -15.89 6.10
C MET A 71 -4.11 -16.81 5.40
N THR A 72 -4.18 -16.72 4.07
CA THR A 72 -4.87 -17.75 3.29
C THR A 72 -4.05 -19.04 3.29
N GLU A 73 -4.69 -20.17 3.02
CA GLU A 73 -4.01 -21.47 2.98
C GLU A 73 -2.95 -21.52 1.86
N LYS A 74 -3.23 -20.86 0.73
CA LYS A 74 -2.25 -20.63 -0.33
C LYS A 74 -1.04 -19.81 0.15
N ALA A 75 -1.28 -18.71 0.86
CA ALA A 75 -0.20 -17.88 1.38
C ALA A 75 0.65 -18.58 2.43
N ARG A 76 0.03 -19.42 3.28
CA ARG A 76 0.74 -20.24 4.28
C ARG A 76 1.74 -21.18 3.62
N ARG A 77 1.31 -21.91 2.57
CA ARG A 77 2.20 -22.77 1.79
C ARG A 77 3.29 -22.01 1.06
N ALA A 78 2.96 -20.85 0.49
CA ALA A 78 3.92 -20.04 -0.25
C ALA A 78 5.02 -19.46 0.68
N LEU A 79 4.64 -18.95 1.87
CA LEU A 79 5.57 -18.36 2.83
C LEU A 79 6.38 -19.39 3.63
N SER A 80 5.95 -20.65 3.70
CA SER A 80 6.71 -21.72 4.38
C SER A 80 8.06 -21.99 3.72
N GLN A 81 8.20 -21.66 2.43
CA GLN A 81 9.46 -21.70 1.68
C GLN A 81 10.49 -20.67 2.18
N GLY A 82 10.10 -19.74 3.06
CA GLY A 82 11.01 -18.77 3.67
C GLY A 82 11.52 -17.70 2.71
N LEU A 83 10.78 -17.45 1.61
CA LEU A 83 11.10 -16.44 0.60
C LEU A 83 9.94 -15.47 0.43
N ILE A 84 10.27 -14.23 0.06
CA ILE A 84 9.32 -13.24 -0.45
C ILE A 84 9.94 -12.56 -1.67
N TRP A 85 9.10 -12.21 -2.64
CA TRP A 85 9.52 -11.75 -3.95
C TRP A 85 9.04 -10.33 -4.22
N THR A 86 9.81 -9.59 -5.01
CA THR A 86 9.46 -8.25 -5.49
C THR A 86 10.15 -8.00 -6.83
N SER A 87 9.72 -6.99 -7.59
CA SER A 87 10.44 -6.57 -8.80
C SER A 87 11.85 -6.10 -8.43
N ASN A 88 12.80 -6.25 -9.34
CA ASN A 88 14.20 -5.86 -9.12
C ASN A 88 14.44 -4.34 -9.12
N HIS A 89 13.58 -3.57 -9.80
CA HIS A 89 13.68 -2.12 -9.97
C HIS A 89 12.47 -1.40 -9.40
N GLU A 90 12.70 -0.23 -8.81
CA GLU A 90 11.65 0.63 -8.25
C GLU A 90 10.66 1.13 -9.32
N ALA A 91 11.14 1.38 -10.55
CA ALA A 91 10.29 1.72 -11.69
C ALA A 91 9.24 0.63 -12.00
N ALA A 92 9.56 -0.65 -11.71
CA ALA A 92 8.64 -1.78 -11.80
C ALA A 92 7.92 -2.08 -10.46
N CYS A 93 7.82 -1.08 -9.58
CA CYS A 93 7.29 -1.17 -8.21
C CYS A 93 8.06 -2.11 -7.27
N GLY A 94 9.33 -2.37 -7.56
CA GLY A 94 10.23 -3.16 -6.71
C GLY A 94 10.49 -2.47 -5.37
N VAL A 95 10.72 -3.26 -4.33
CA VAL A 95 11.07 -2.72 -3.00
C VAL A 95 12.43 -3.22 -2.51
N SER A 96 13.21 -2.33 -1.93
CA SER A 96 14.45 -2.69 -1.25
C SER A 96 14.17 -2.95 0.24
N LEU A 97 14.28 -4.22 0.67
CA LEU A 97 14.08 -4.60 2.07
C LEU A 97 15.42 -4.79 2.79
N HIS A 98 15.54 -4.21 3.99
CA HIS A 98 16.72 -4.35 4.85
C HIS A 98 16.52 -5.42 5.93
N SER A 99 17.59 -5.80 6.63
CA SER A 99 17.56 -6.84 7.67
C SER A 99 16.86 -6.36 8.96
N THR A 100 15.54 -6.26 8.92
CA THR A 100 14.71 -5.82 10.06
C THR A 100 13.35 -6.53 10.06
N ARG A 101 12.46 -6.12 10.98
CA ARG A 101 11.08 -6.64 11.08
C ARG A 101 10.12 -5.68 10.39
N TYR A 102 9.37 -6.19 9.43
CA TYR A 102 8.30 -5.45 8.76
C TYR A 102 6.96 -6.08 9.09
N LEU A 103 5.93 -5.25 9.25
CA LEU A 103 4.57 -5.67 8.97
C LEU A 103 4.34 -5.54 7.46
N ILE A 104 3.90 -6.63 6.84
CA ILE A 104 3.58 -6.66 5.42
C ILE A 104 2.15 -7.14 5.25
N ALA A 105 1.35 -6.38 4.51
CA ALA A 105 0.09 -6.84 3.92
C ALA A 105 0.32 -7.07 2.42
N GLY A 106 0.57 -8.33 2.04
CA GLY A 106 0.98 -8.71 0.69
C GLY A 106 0.00 -9.66 0.00
N ARG A 107 0.32 -10.01 -1.25
CA ARG A 107 -0.50 -10.91 -2.08
C ARG A 107 0.31 -12.08 -2.61
N ILE A 108 -0.39 -13.13 -3.03
CA ILE A 108 0.20 -14.26 -3.74
C ILE A 108 0.02 -14.02 -5.24
N ARG A 109 1.14 -14.01 -5.98
CA ARG A 109 1.14 -13.93 -7.45
C ARG A 109 1.63 -15.27 -8.00
N GLY A 110 0.76 -15.99 -8.71
CA GLY A 110 1.02 -17.39 -9.04
C GLY A 110 1.12 -18.20 -7.74
N GLU A 111 2.27 -18.79 -7.45
CA GLU A 111 2.56 -19.53 -6.21
C GLU A 111 3.56 -18.81 -5.28
N LYS A 112 3.93 -17.56 -5.61
CA LYS A 112 4.97 -16.81 -4.89
C LYS A 112 4.34 -15.70 -4.04
N PRO A 113 4.77 -15.55 -2.76
CA PRO A 113 4.38 -14.38 -1.99
C PRO A 113 5.12 -13.16 -2.54
N PHE A 114 4.36 -12.16 -2.99
CA PHE A 114 4.89 -11.02 -3.73
C PHE A 114 4.51 -9.70 -3.03
N VAL A 115 5.46 -8.77 -3.03
CA VAL A 115 5.31 -7.42 -2.48
C VAL A 115 5.85 -6.37 -3.45
N SER A 116 5.33 -5.16 -3.35
CA SER A 116 5.67 -4.03 -4.20
C SER A 116 5.49 -2.72 -3.45
N LEU A 117 5.90 -1.59 -4.05
CA LEU A 117 5.70 -0.25 -3.49
C LEU A 117 4.23 0.07 -3.18
N CYS A 118 3.28 -0.60 -3.85
CA CYS A 118 1.85 -0.37 -3.64
C CYS A 118 1.24 -1.18 -2.48
N HIS A 119 2.03 -2.03 -1.83
CA HIS A 119 1.59 -2.80 -0.67
C HIS A 119 1.90 -2.07 0.64
N PHE A 120 1.19 -2.43 1.71
CA PHE A 120 1.51 -1.89 3.03
C PHE A 120 2.75 -2.60 3.58
N ILE A 121 3.88 -1.91 3.57
CA ILE A 121 5.17 -2.39 4.08
C ILE A 121 5.71 -1.35 5.05
N GLN A 122 5.71 -1.67 6.34
CA GLN A 122 6.17 -0.75 7.37
C GLN A 122 7.01 -1.48 8.41
N GLU A 123 8.13 -0.89 8.80
CA GLU A 123 8.92 -1.42 9.92
C GLU A 123 8.06 -1.51 11.18
N TRP A 124 8.11 -2.67 11.84
CA TRP A 124 7.28 -2.99 12.98
C TRP A 124 7.35 -1.96 14.14
N PRO A 125 8.52 -1.40 14.50
CA PRO A 125 8.60 -0.37 15.52
C PRO A 125 7.87 0.92 15.16
N LYS A 126 7.92 1.34 13.88
CA LYS A 126 7.39 2.62 13.37
C LYS A 126 5.85 2.69 13.33
N LEU A 127 5.16 1.56 13.43
CA LEU A 127 3.69 1.52 13.47
C LEU A 127 3.14 2.14 14.77
N SER A 128 2.08 2.94 14.64
CA SER A 128 1.34 3.45 15.79
C SER A 128 0.74 2.30 16.62
N ALA A 129 0.50 2.53 17.91
CA ALA A 129 -0.16 1.54 18.77
C ALA A 129 -1.54 1.13 18.22
N LYS A 130 -2.25 2.09 17.60
CA LYS A 130 -3.56 1.87 17.00
C LYS A 130 -3.46 1.06 15.70
N GLN A 131 -2.50 1.33 14.83
CA GLN A 131 -2.24 0.50 13.65
C GLN A 131 -1.87 -0.93 14.04
N LYS A 132 -0.98 -1.11 15.02
CA LYS A 132 -0.65 -2.44 15.57
C LYS A 132 -1.90 -3.18 16.05
N LYS A 133 -2.82 -2.51 16.76
CA LYS A 133 -4.11 -3.08 17.19
C LYS A 133 -5.05 -3.35 16.01
N GLY A 134 -5.05 -2.46 15.02
CA GLY A 134 -5.76 -2.55 13.75
C GLY A 134 -5.45 -3.86 13.04
N PHE A 135 -4.19 -4.04 12.64
CA PHE A 135 -3.73 -5.23 11.92
C PHE A 135 -3.89 -6.53 12.71
N ARG A 136 -3.79 -6.50 14.05
CA ARG A 136 -3.92 -7.70 14.89
C ARG A 136 -5.34 -8.26 14.97
N LYS A 137 -6.36 -7.39 14.99
CA LYS A 137 -7.72 -7.81 15.36
C LYS A 137 -8.84 -6.95 14.78
N LEU A 138 -8.63 -5.65 14.59
CA LEU A 138 -9.73 -4.72 14.35
C LEU A 138 -10.04 -4.49 12.87
N TYR A 139 -9.03 -4.47 11.98
CA TYR A 139 -9.28 -4.16 10.56
C TYR A 139 -10.21 -5.17 9.88
N GLN A 140 -10.22 -6.43 10.32
CA GLN A 140 -11.15 -7.44 9.81
C GLN A 140 -12.62 -7.05 9.96
N GLN A 141 -12.97 -6.42 11.10
CA GLN A 141 -14.34 -5.98 11.39
C GLN A 141 -14.77 -4.85 10.45
N GLY A 142 -13.82 -4.07 9.95
CA GLY A 142 -14.05 -2.97 9.03
C GLY A 142 -14.07 -3.37 7.55
N CYS A 143 -13.78 -4.62 7.17
CA CYS A 143 -13.63 -4.98 5.75
C CYS A 143 -14.90 -4.92 4.92
N ARG A 144 -16.07 -4.84 5.56
CA ARG A 144 -17.36 -4.55 4.90
C ARG A 144 -17.52 -3.07 4.56
N CYS A 145 -16.79 -2.21 5.25
CA CYS A 145 -16.78 -0.77 5.03
C CYS A 145 -15.62 -0.37 4.13
N LYS A 146 -15.92 0.36 3.05
CA LYS A 146 -14.85 0.94 2.22
C LYS A 146 -14.28 2.21 2.82
N VAL A 147 -13.00 2.42 2.64
CA VAL A 147 -12.34 3.69 2.89
C VAL A 147 -12.09 4.38 1.55
N ARG A 148 -12.70 5.54 1.35
CA ARG A 148 -12.67 6.26 0.05
C ARG A 148 -12.00 7.62 0.20
N MET A 149 -11.11 7.94 -0.73
CA MET A 149 -10.51 9.28 -0.81
C MET A 149 -11.51 10.30 -1.38
N PRO A 150 -11.41 11.58 -1.00
CA PRO A 150 -12.14 12.66 -1.67
C PRO A 150 -11.94 12.60 -3.19
N GLY A 151 -13.03 12.81 -3.94
CA GLY A 151 -13.03 12.75 -5.42
C GLY A 151 -13.34 11.37 -6.03
N TYR A 152 -13.24 10.29 -5.25
CA TYR A 152 -13.51 8.90 -5.70
C TYR A 152 -14.85 8.33 -5.20
N VAL A 153 -15.82 9.21 -4.92
CA VAL A 153 -17.07 8.88 -4.21
C VAL A 153 -18.29 8.83 -5.14
N LYS A 154 -18.11 8.89 -6.47
CA LYS A 154 -19.24 8.91 -7.41
C LYS A 154 -19.93 7.53 -7.48
N ASN A 155 -21.26 7.52 -7.34
CA ASN A 155 -22.13 6.34 -7.50
C ASN A 155 -21.83 5.15 -6.57
N VAL A 156 -21.32 5.39 -5.36
CA VAL A 156 -20.99 4.33 -4.41
C VAL A 156 -22.25 3.84 -3.69
N ARG A 157 -22.65 2.58 -3.93
CA ARG A 157 -23.79 1.92 -3.27
C ARG A 157 -23.41 1.22 -1.95
N GLU A 158 -22.14 0.91 -1.78
CA GLU A 158 -21.60 0.25 -0.57
C GLU A 158 -21.32 1.27 0.54
N PRO A 159 -21.47 0.89 1.82
CA PRO A 159 -21.22 1.82 2.92
C PRO A 159 -19.72 2.11 3.05
N TYR A 160 -19.38 3.38 3.23
CA TYR A 160 -17.99 3.84 3.21
C TYR A 160 -17.71 4.92 4.26
N CYS A 161 -16.44 5.09 4.62
CA CYS A 161 -15.93 6.26 5.31
C CYS A 161 -15.07 7.11 4.37
N LEU A 162 -15.26 8.43 4.42
CA LEU A 162 -14.43 9.38 3.69
C LEU A 162 -13.08 9.56 4.41
N TRP A 163 -11.97 9.39 3.70
CA TRP A 163 -10.61 9.55 4.19
C TRP A 163 -10.05 10.92 3.78
N ASP A 164 -10.49 11.97 4.48
CA ASP A 164 -10.09 13.36 4.23
C ASP A 164 -8.69 13.70 4.77
N THR A 165 -8.13 12.89 5.67
CA THR A 165 -6.81 13.16 6.26
C THR A 165 -5.62 12.65 5.47
N PHE A 166 -5.85 11.91 4.38
CA PHE A 166 -4.85 11.18 3.59
C PHE A 166 -3.66 12.01 3.06
N ARG A 167 -3.84 13.32 2.85
CA ARG A 167 -2.79 14.25 2.36
C ARG A 167 -2.18 15.15 3.45
N GLY A 168 -2.61 15.03 4.70
CA GLY A 168 -2.11 15.92 5.76
C GLY A 168 -0.76 15.45 6.31
N LYS A 169 0.00 16.40 6.89
CA LYS A 169 1.23 16.12 7.67
C LYS A 169 0.98 15.06 8.75
N SER A 170 -0.23 15.04 9.32
CA SER A 170 -0.75 14.00 10.20
C SER A 170 -1.99 13.36 9.58
N ASP A 171 -1.84 12.15 9.04
CA ASP A 171 -2.97 11.33 8.59
C ASP A 171 -3.71 10.74 9.80
N CYS A 172 -4.56 11.55 10.45
CA CYS A 172 -5.25 11.17 11.68
C CYS A 172 -6.10 9.90 11.52
N GLN A 173 -6.78 9.73 10.39
CA GLN A 173 -7.63 8.57 10.13
C GLN A 173 -6.78 7.31 9.94
N GLY A 174 -5.73 7.35 9.11
CA GLY A 174 -4.83 6.20 8.92
C GLY A 174 -3.96 5.84 10.12
N LEU A 175 -3.67 6.80 11.00
CA LEU A 175 -2.86 6.58 12.18
C LEU A 175 -3.67 6.17 13.41
N TYR A 176 -4.88 6.72 13.61
CA TYR A 176 -5.59 6.66 14.89
C TYR A 176 -7.05 6.19 14.81
N SER A 177 -7.60 5.97 13.61
CA SER A 177 -8.99 5.56 13.42
C SER A 177 -9.13 4.26 12.61
N LEU A 178 -10.37 3.76 12.58
CA LEU A 178 -10.82 2.56 11.87
C LEU A 178 -12.19 2.87 11.29
N CYS A 179 -12.46 2.44 10.06
CA CYS A 179 -13.78 2.57 9.47
C CYS A 179 -14.56 1.29 9.73
N VAL A 180 -15.63 1.35 10.50
CA VAL A 180 -16.38 0.16 10.94
C VAL A 180 -17.88 0.33 10.71
N PRO A 181 -18.63 -0.78 10.57
CA PRO A 181 -20.07 -0.71 10.48
C PRO A 181 -20.68 -0.06 11.71
N THR A 182 -21.65 0.82 11.50
CA THR A 182 -22.48 1.43 12.50
C THR A 182 -23.94 1.23 12.17
N VAL A 183 -24.73 0.88 13.17
CA VAL A 183 -26.18 0.78 13.02
C VAL A 183 -26.75 2.16 13.34
N GLN A 184 -27.21 2.87 12.32
CA GLN A 184 -28.02 4.07 12.51
C GLN A 184 -29.42 3.84 11.96
N ASN A 185 -30.37 3.78 12.89
CA ASN A 185 -31.83 3.89 12.74
C ASN A 185 -32.65 2.61 12.50
N ARG A 186 -33.92 2.71 12.94
CA ARG A 186 -35.00 1.71 13.03
C ARG A 186 -35.29 0.91 11.74
N ASN A 187 -34.71 1.30 10.60
CA ASN A 187 -34.88 0.65 9.30
C ASN A 187 -33.78 -0.37 8.96
N GLY A 188 -32.76 -0.54 9.81
CA GLY A 188 -31.76 -1.63 9.69
C GLY A 188 -30.67 -1.43 8.63
N THR A 189 -30.59 -0.27 7.97
CA THR A 189 -29.51 0.05 7.01
C THR A 189 -28.16 0.22 7.71
N GLU A 190 -27.19 -0.63 7.36
CA GLU A 190 -25.80 -0.58 7.84
C GLU A 190 -25.07 0.61 7.23
N THR A 191 -24.59 1.55 8.06
CA THR A 191 -23.71 2.65 7.63
C THR A 191 -22.28 2.39 8.09
N CYS A 192 -21.30 3.17 7.63
CA CYS A 192 -19.92 3.05 8.10
C CYS A 192 -19.44 4.38 8.66
N SER A 193 -18.71 4.33 9.77
CA SER A 193 -18.14 5.53 10.38
C SER A 193 -16.79 5.28 11.04
N TRP A 194 -16.05 6.38 11.23
CA TRP A 194 -14.74 6.38 11.87
C TRP A 194 -14.88 6.22 13.39
N VAL A 195 -14.15 5.26 13.97
CA VAL A 195 -14.11 5.04 15.42
C VAL A 195 -13.49 6.24 16.14
N SER A 196 -14.31 6.93 16.94
CA SER A 196 -13.91 8.12 17.68
C SER A 196 -13.13 7.78 18.96
N THR A 197 -11.80 7.66 18.86
CA THR A 197 -10.90 7.53 20.03
C THR A 197 -10.42 8.89 20.53
N SER A 198 -9.91 8.97 21.77
CA SER A 198 -9.32 10.19 22.33
C SER A 198 -8.13 10.71 21.49
N GLN A 199 -7.23 9.81 21.06
CA GLN A 199 -6.10 10.14 20.20
C GLN A 199 -6.55 10.67 18.83
N TYR A 200 -7.56 10.03 18.23
CA TYR A 200 -8.13 10.48 16.97
C TYR A 200 -8.74 11.88 17.09
N ARG A 201 -9.58 12.11 18.12
CA ARG A 201 -10.18 13.43 18.37
C ARG A 201 -9.15 14.51 18.60
N ARG A 202 -8.07 14.21 19.34
CA ARG A 202 -6.97 15.14 19.58
C ARG A 202 -6.27 15.52 18.26
N CYS A 203 -5.90 14.52 17.46
CA CYS A 203 -5.26 14.75 16.15
C CYS A 203 -6.15 15.60 15.23
N MET A 204 -7.46 15.30 15.15
CA MET A 204 -8.40 16.08 14.35
C MET A 204 -8.53 17.53 14.84
N LYS A 205 -8.47 17.77 16.16
CA LYS A 205 -8.48 19.12 16.74
C LYS A 205 -7.21 19.90 16.37
N GLU A 206 -6.04 19.28 16.51
CA GLU A 206 -4.74 19.87 16.13
C GLU A 206 -4.72 20.25 14.65
N ARG A 207 -5.14 19.34 13.77
CA ARG A 207 -5.24 19.58 12.32
C ARG A 207 -6.17 20.76 11.99
N LYS A 208 -7.30 20.89 12.69
CA LYS A 208 -8.21 22.02 12.49
C LYS A 208 -7.49 23.34 12.82
N HIS A 209 -6.78 23.40 13.95
CA HIS A 209 -6.01 24.58 14.33
C HIS A 209 -4.89 24.93 13.34
N GLU A 210 -4.23 23.94 12.74
CA GLU A 210 -3.21 24.18 11.71
C GLU A 210 -3.81 24.79 10.44
N ARG A 211 -4.92 24.22 9.94
CA ARG A 211 -5.60 24.75 8.75
C ARG A 211 -6.15 26.16 8.97
N ASP A 212 -6.67 26.44 10.16
CA ASP A 212 -7.19 27.78 10.50
C ASP A 212 -6.06 28.83 10.66
N ARG A 213 -4.77 28.40 10.69
CA ARG A 213 -3.58 29.26 10.76
C ARG A 213 -2.84 29.41 9.43
N GLU A 214 -3.16 28.61 8.42
CA GLU A 214 -2.63 28.79 7.07
C GLU A 214 -3.30 30.02 6.43
N PRO A 215 -2.54 31.05 6.02
CA PRO A 215 -3.06 32.30 5.48
C PRO A 215 -3.74 32.16 4.11
#